data_AF-A0A5C4LAR2-F1
#
_entry.id   AF-A0A5C4LAR2-F1
#
_cell.length_a   1.000
_cell.length_b   1.000
_cell.length_c   1.000
_cell.angle_alpha   90.00
_cell.angle_beta   90.00
_cell.angle_gamma   90.00
#
_symmetry.space_group_name_H-M   'P 1'
#
loop_
_entity.id
_entity.type
_entity.pdbx_description
1 polymer ?
#
loop_
_entity_poly.entity_id
_entity_poly.type
_entity_poly.pdbx_seq_one_letter_code
_entity_poly.pdbx_strand_id
1 'polypeptide(L)'
;MQRNAMPASILLPPSTNVFLAAFTNASDIQRVTITPPGGQAIVWQGSGENNKQIGSTFFQTPSGSQDVSATVDIQHSSDGGRTWQESALLPGGCSVATMNIQVVLSEDQVDRDYNDAVVQFLWWESLS
;
A
#
# COMPACT_ATOMS: atom_id res chain seq x y z
N MET A 1 1.24 -12.33 18.98
CA MET A 1 0.28 -11.21 19.15
C MET A 1 -0.21 -10.84 17.77
N GLN A 2 -1.47 -11.08 17.47
CA GLN A 2 -2.12 -10.63 16.24
C GLN A 2 -2.27 -9.11 16.37
N ARG A 3 -1.55 -8.31 15.57
CA ARG A 3 -1.72 -6.86 15.56
C ARG A 3 -3.11 -6.59 14.96
N ASN A 4 -3.93 -5.79 15.62
CA ASN A 4 -5.24 -5.37 15.10
C ASN A 4 -5.09 -4.80 13.68
N ALA A 5 -6.01 -5.15 12.80
CA ALA A 5 -6.16 -4.64 11.44
C ALA A 5 -6.49 -3.14 11.46
N MET A 6 -5.45 -2.33 11.62
CA MET A 6 -5.52 -0.88 11.45
C MET A 6 -4.87 -0.58 10.11
N PRO A 7 -5.43 0.37 9.33
CA PRO A 7 -4.76 0.86 8.14
C PRO A 7 -3.31 1.27 8.46
N ALA A 8 -2.37 0.85 7.62
CA ALA A 8 -0.98 1.25 7.74
C ALA A 8 -0.84 2.74 7.37
N SER A 9 -0.05 3.48 8.14
CA SER A 9 0.25 4.90 7.89
C SER A 9 1.64 5.00 7.27
N ILE A 10 1.73 5.74 6.15
CA ILE A 10 2.98 6.04 5.45
C ILE A 10 3.22 7.54 5.53
N LEU A 11 4.29 7.94 6.23
CA LEU A 11 4.73 9.33 6.26
C LEU A 11 5.48 9.67 4.97
N LEU A 12 5.10 10.79 4.37
CA LEU A 12 5.60 11.26 3.10
C LEU A 12 5.99 12.73 3.23
N PRO A 13 7.08 13.17 2.57
CA PRO A 13 7.45 14.57 2.55
C PRO A 13 6.38 15.41 1.84
N PRO A 14 6.22 16.69 2.21
CA PRO A 14 5.31 17.60 1.52
C PRO A 14 5.83 17.90 0.11
N SER A 15 4.96 18.44 -0.74
CA SER A 15 5.32 18.91 -2.09
C SER A 15 6.05 17.87 -2.97
N THR A 16 5.77 16.58 -2.78
CA THR A 16 6.50 15.47 -3.40
C THR A 16 5.59 14.67 -4.33
N ASN A 17 6.10 14.34 -5.52
CA ASN A 17 5.44 13.40 -6.42
C ASN A 17 5.78 11.97 -6.01
N VAL A 18 4.76 11.17 -5.73
CA VAL A 18 4.89 9.80 -5.23
C VAL A 18 4.31 8.84 -6.26
N PHE A 19 5.12 7.87 -6.68
CA PHE A 19 4.65 6.74 -7.46
C PHE A 19 4.06 5.68 -6.53
N LEU A 20 2.86 5.21 -6.86
CA LEU A 20 2.17 4.11 -6.21
C LEU A 20 2.02 2.94 -7.17
N ALA A 21 2.19 1.74 -6.65
CA ALA A 21 1.71 0.54 -7.33
C ALA A 21 1.30 -0.52 -6.32
N ALA A 22 0.40 -1.42 -6.75
CA ALA A 22 -0.02 -2.57 -5.97
C ALA A 22 0.07 -3.85 -6.81
N PHE A 23 0.49 -4.93 -6.16
CA PHE A 23 0.65 -6.27 -6.72
C PHE A 23 -0.06 -7.29 -5.86
N THR A 24 -0.37 -8.46 -6.43
CA THR A 24 -0.92 -9.61 -5.72
C THR A 24 -0.11 -10.87 -5.96
N ASN A 25 -0.10 -11.75 -4.94
CA ASN A 25 0.35 -13.14 -5.01
C ASN A 25 -0.63 -14.02 -4.23
N ALA A 26 -1.90 -13.97 -4.62
CA ALA A 26 -2.95 -14.70 -3.91
C ALA A 26 -4.04 -15.16 -4.86
N SER A 27 -4.67 -16.30 -4.54
CA SER A 27 -5.87 -16.76 -5.22
C SER A 27 -7.10 -15.93 -4.87
N ASP A 28 -7.16 -15.45 -3.62
CA ASP A 28 -8.24 -14.61 -3.12
C ASP A 28 -8.19 -13.20 -3.74
N ILE A 29 -9.35 -12.57 -3.87
CA ILE A 29 -9.42 -11.20 -4.39
C ILE A 29 -8.91 -10.26 -3.32
N GLN A 30 -7.84 -9.54 -3.64
CA GLN A 30 -7.30 -8.47 -2.83
C GLN A 30 -7.98 -7.15 -3.20
N ARG A 31 -8.36 -6.37 -2.19
CA ARG A 31 -8.82 -4.99 -2.31
C ARG A 31 -7.87 -4.09 -1.54
N VAL A 32 -7.17 -3.26 -2.28
CA VAL A 32 -6.25 -2.27 -1.76
C VAL A 32 -6.94 -0.90 -1.79
N THR A 33 -7.11 -0.30 -0.62
CA THR A 33 -7.60 1.07 -0.46
C THR A 33 -6.46 1.96 0.02
N ILE A 34 -6.06 2.92 -0.80
CA ILE A 34 -5.01 3.90 -0.46
C ILE A 34 -5.67 5.26 -0.33
N THR A 35 -5.49 5.95 0.78
CA THR A 35 -5.95 7.34 0.95
C THR A 35 -4.73 8.26 0.97
N PRO A 36 -4.45 8.96 -0.16
CA PRO A 36 -3.38 9.95 -0.19
C PRO A 36 -3.68 11.12 0.77
N PRO A 37 -2.65 11.81 1.28
CA PRO A 37 -2.81 12.97 2.14
C PRO A 37 -3.61 14.07 1.44
N GLY A 38 -4.80 14.37 1.95
CA GLY A 38 -5.70 15.38 1.37
C GLY A 38 -6.33 14.99 0.02
N GLY A 39 -6.16 13.74 -0.42
CA GLY A 39 -6.69 13.22 -1.69
C GLY A 39 -7.94 12.35 -1.52
N GLN A 40 -8.56 11.98 -2.64
CA GLN A 40 -9.59 10.95 -2.65
C GLN A 40 -8.97 9.55 -2.54
N ALA A 41 -9.69 8.64 -1.88
CA ALA A 41 -9.27 7.25 -1.80
C ALA A 41 -9.18 6.62 -3.19
N ILE A 42 -8.08 5.89 -3.41
CA ILE A 42 -7.82 5.06 -4.58
C ILE A 42 -8.13 3.63 -4.18
N VAL A 43 -8.95 2.93 -4.97
CA VAL A 43 -9.30 1.53 -4.73
C VAL A 43 -8.89 0.69 -5.92
N TRP A 44 -8.04 -0.31 -5.69
CA TRP A 44 -7.68 -1.32 -6.67
C TRP A 44 -8.09 -2.69 -6.19
N GLN A 45 -8.53 -3.55 -7.11
CA GLN A 45 -8.97 -4.90 -6.81
C GLN A 45 -8.44 -5.89 -7.84
N GLY A 46 -8.02 -7.05 -7.38
CA GLY A 46 -7.63 -8.15 -8.24
C GLY A 46 -7.11 -9.35 -7.46
N SER A 47 -6.95 -10.46 -8.16
CA SER A 47 -6.28 -11.67 -7.67
C SER A 47 -5.33 -12.20 -8.73
N GLY A 48 -4.41 -13.04 -8.29
CA GLY A 48 -3.46 -13.76 -9.12
C GLY A 48 -2.09 -13.89 -8.45
N GLU A 49 -1.38 -14.93 -8.89
CA GLU A 49 -0.02 -15.27 -8.49
C GLU A 49 1.05 -14.57 -9.36
N ASN A 50 2.31 -14.66 -8.94
CA ASN A 50 3.49 -14.16 -9.67
C ASN A 50 3.56 -12.63 -9.76
N ASN A 51 3.31 -11.94 -8.66
CA ASN A 51 3.39 -10.49 -8.51
C ASN A 51 2.53 -9.76 -9.53
N LYS A 52 1.28 -10.22 -9.72
CA LYS A 52 0.39 -9.63 -10.70
C LYS A 52 0.04 -8.20 -10.28
N GLN A 53 0.37 -7.22 -11.12
CA GLN A 53 0.03 -5.83 -10.84
C GLN A 53 -1.48 -5.59 -10.97
N ILE A 54 -2.09 -4.99 -9.93
CA ILE A 54 -3.53 -4.65 -9.90
C ILE A 54 -3.79 -3.16 -10.04
N GLY A 55 -2.76 -2.32 -9.91
CA GLY A 55 -2.86 -0.89 -10.17
C GLY A 55 -1.54 -0.14 -10.02
N SER A 56 -1.51 1.06 -10.58
CA SER A 56 -0.47 2.06 -10.32
C SER A 56 -0.97 3.45 -10.66
N THR A 57 -0.45 4.45 -9.96
CA THR A 57 -0.68 5.87 -10.28
C THR A 57 0.43 6.72 -9.69
N PHE A 58 0.46 7.99 -10.07
CA PHE A 58 1.15 9.02 -9.31
C PHE A 58 0.15 9.82 -8.49
N PHE A 59 0.60 10.39 -7.38
CA PHE A 59 -0.07 11.49 -6.71
C PHE A 59 0.94 12.49 -6.17
N GLN A 60 0.50 13.73 -6.00
CA GLN A 60 1.29 14.79 -5.42
C GLN A 60 0.88 14.97 -3.95
N THR A 61 1.84 14.96 -3.01
CA THR A 61 1.56 15.34 -1.63
C THR A 61 1.27 16.84 -1.53
N PRO A 62 0.42 17.29 -0.59
CA PRO A 62 0.13 18.70 -0.39
C PRO A 62 1.39 19.54 -0.16
N SER A 63 1.34 20.80 -0.62
CA SER A 63 2.40 21.76 -0.34
C SER A 63 2.49 22.05 1.16
N GLY A 64 3.71 22.22 1.69
CA GLY A 64 3.92 22.49 3.11
C GLY A 64 5.37 22.31 3.54
N SER A 65 5.59 22.38 4.85
CA SER A 65 6.90 22.20 5.49
C SER A 65 6.96 21.02 6.46
N GLN A 66 5.88 20.25 6.57
CA GLN A 66 5.75 19.10 7.47
C GLN A 66 5.38 17.86 6.66
N ASP A 67 5.82 16.71 7.14
CA ASP A 67 5.42 15.42 6.59
C ASP A 67 3.91 15.21 6.71
N VAL A 68 3.37 14.48 5.75
CA VAL A 68 1.94 14.16 5.64
C VAL A 68 1.76 12.65 5.59
N SER A 69 0.63 12.15 6.09
CA SER A 69 0.35 10.71 6.10
C SER A 69 -0.57 10.32 4.94
N ALA A 70 -0.16 9.30 4.18
CA ALA A 70 -1.10 8.44 3.47
C ALA A 70 -1.54 7.28 4.39
N THR A 71 -2.69 6.67 4.10
CA THR A 71 -3.11 5.42 4.74
C THR A 71 -3.34 4.32 3.71
N VAL A 72 -3.06 3.09 4.10
CA VAL A 72 -3.25 1.88 3.28
C VAL A 72 -4.05 0.87 4.08
N ASP A 73 -5.13 0.40 3.49
CA ASP A 73 -5.99 -0.65 4.00
C ASP A 73 -6.08 -1.77 2.96
N ILE A 74 -5.97 -3.03 3.41
CA ILE A 74 -5.95 -4.19 2.51
C ILE A 74 -6.87 -5.27 3.05
N GLN A 75 -7.89 -5.58 2.26
CA GLN A 75 -8.86 -6.63 2.54
C GLN A 75 -8.75 -7.73 1.49
N HIS A 76 -9.11 -8.96 1.85
CA HIS A 76 -9.21 -10.08 0.92
C HIS A 76 -10.63 -10.66 0.91
N SER A 77 -10.93 -11.42 -0.14
CA SER A 77 -12.22 -12.10 -0.32
C SER A 77 -12.06 -13.43 -1.04
N SER A 78 -12.50 -14.50 -0.37
CA SER A 78 -12.52 -15.88 -0.89
C SER A 78 -13.84 -16.25 -1.59
N ASP A 79 -14.86 -15.38 -1.55
CA ASP A 79 -16.22 -15.66 -2.01
C ASP A 79 -16.67 -14.86 -3.25
N GLY A 80 -15.69 -14.34 -3.98
CA GLY A 80 -15.90 -13.53 -5.19
C GLY A 80 -16.27 -12.07 -4.90
N GLY A 81 -15.84 -11.54 -3.75
CA GLY A 81 -16.06 -10.14 -3.36
C GLY A 81 -17.38 -9.88 -2.64
N ARG A 82 -18.10 -10.92 -2.19
CA ARG A 82 -19.36 -10.76 -1.45
C ARG A 82 -19.11 -10.37 0.00
N THR A 83 -18.10 -10.97 0.62
CA THR A 83 -17.60 -10.60 1.95
C THR A 83 -16.13 -10.24 1.89
N TRP A 84 -15.70 -9.37 2.81
CA TRP A 84 -14.34 -8.83 2.87
C TRP A 84 -13.81 -9.01 4.28
N GLN A 85 -12.58 -9.53 4.35
CA GLN A 85 -11.87 -9.76 5.59
C GLN A 85 -10.60 -8.92 5.60
N GLU A 86 -10.25 -8.39 6.76
CA GLU A 86 -9.03 -7.61 6.91
C GLU A 86 -7.80 -8.50 6.82
N SER A 87 -6.79 -8.02 6.09
CA SER A 87 -5.49 -8.66 6.01
C SER A 87 -4.56 -8.10 7.10
N ALA A 88 -3.66 -8.93 7.63
CA ALA A 88 -2.66 -8.44 8.55
C ALA A 88 -1.60 -7.63 7.78
N LEU A 89 -1.31 -6.41 8.23
CA LEU A 89 -0.40 -5.50 7.53
C LEU A 89 0.98 -5.46 8.18
N LEU A 90 2.02 -5.48 7.34
CA LEU A 90 3.41 -5.29 7.73
C LEU A 90 4.04 -4.16 6.90
N PRO A 91 4.08 -2.92 7.43
CA PRO A 91 4.78 -1.83 6.78
C PRO A 91 6.30 -1.98 6.91
N GLY A 92 7.03 -1.50 5.90
CA GLY A 92 8.49 -1.45 5.89
C GLY A 92 9.01 -0.49 4.82
N GLY A 93 10.31 -0.28 4.76
CA GLY A 93 10.89 0.60 3.75
C GLY A 93 12.38 0.80 3.92
N CYS A 94 12.98 1.46 2.94
CA CYS A 94 14.38 1.88 2.98
C CYS A 94 14.62 3.10 2.07
N SER A 95 15.79 3.70 2.23
CA SER A 95 16.26 4.79 1.39
C SER A 95 17.57 4.37 0.72
N VAL A 96 17.74 4.71 -0.55
CA VAL A 96 18.95 4.48 -1.33
C VAL A 96 19.33 5.81 -2.00
N ALA A 97 20.35 6.47 -1.46
CA ALA A 97 20.66 7.87 -1.78
C ALA A 97 19.41 8.75 -1.61
N THR A 98 18.93 9.42 -2.67
CA THR A 98 17.72 10.25 -2.62
C THR A 98 16.43 9.50 -2.94
N MET A 99 16.52 8.24 -3.37
CA MET A 99 15.35 7.42 -3.65
C MET A 99 14.84 6.82 -2.33
N ASN A 100 13.54 6.93 -2.09
CA ASN A 100 12.87 6.35 -0.95
C ASN A 100 11.83 5.35 -1.41
N ILE A 101 11.83 4.17 -0.80
CA ILE A 101 10.79 3.16 -0.98
C ILE A 101 10.14 2.84 0.37
N GLN A 102 8.82 2.90 0.41
CA GLN A 102 8.01 2.34 1.49
C GLN A 102 7.09 1.29 0.90
N VAL A 103 6.86 0.22 1.65
CA VAL A 103 5.99 -0.88 1.28
C VAL A 103 5.01 -1.19 2.40
N VAL A 104 3.83 -1.65 2.01
CA VAL A 104 2.88 -2.32 2.91
C VAL A 104 2.66 -3.71 2.35
N LEU A 105 3.04 -4.70 3.13
CA LEU A 105 2.87 -6.11 2.84
C LEU A 105 1.61 -6.61 3.56
N SER A 106 0.81 -7.49 2.94
CA SER A 106 -0.39 -8.06 3.56
C SER A 106 -0.35 -9.58 3.65
N GLU A 107 -1.04 -10.10 4.66
CA GLU A 107 -1.26 -11.52 4.92
C GLU A 107 -2.77 -11.81 5.10
N ASP A 108 -3.32 -12.73 4.31
CA ASP A 108 -4.72 -13.18 4.30
C ASP A 108 -5.03 -14.29 5.31
N GLN A 109 -4.01 -14.66 6.11
CA GLN A 109 -4.06 -15.54 7.29
C GLN A 109 -3.94 -17.04 6.99
N VAL A 110 -3.47 -17.42 5.80
CA VAL A 110 -3.31 -18.83 5.40
C VAL A 110 -1.90 -19.35 5.71
N ASP A 111 -0.84 -18.69 5.24
CA ASP A 111 0.52 -19.28 5.23
C ASP A 111 1.65 -18.38 5.76
N ARG A 112 1.37 -17.11 6.07
CA ARG A 112 2.29 -16.17 6.75
C ARG A 112 3.48 -15.74 5.89
N ASP A 113 3.34 -15.72 4.58
CA ASP A 113 4.38 -15.22 3.68
C ASP A 113 4.34 -13.69 3.47
N TYR A 114 3.23 -13.04 3.85
CA TYR A 114 3.02 -11.59 3.72
C TYR A 114 3.20 -11.05 2.30
N ASN A 115 2.79 -11.79 1.26
CA ASN A 115 2.88 -11.30 -0.12
C ASN A 115 1.55 -11.28 -0.89
N ASP A 116 0.42 -11.58 -0.22
CA ASP A 116 -0.91 -11.67 -0.84
C ASP A 116 -1.26 -10.41 -1.63
N ALA A 117 -1.00 -9.26 -1.00
CA ALA A 117 -0.92 -7.98 -1.67
C ALA A 117 0.29 -7.18 -1.18
N VAL A 118 0.92 -6.48 -2.11
CA VAL A 118 2.07 -5.62 -1.85
C VAL A 118 1.78 -4.25 -2.43
N VAL A 119 1.78 -3.22 -1.58
CA VAL A 119 1.67 -1.81 -2.00
C VAL A 119 3.02 -1.16 -1.87
N GLN A 120 3.50 -0.52 -2.94
CA GLN A 120 4.75 0.23 -2.95
C GLN A 120 4.50 1.73 -3.14
N PHE A 121 5.25 2.54 -2.38
CA PHE A 121 5.38 3.98 -2.50
C PHE A 121 6.84 4.26 -2.86
N LEU A 122 7.07 4.99 -3.94
CA LEU A 122 8.39 5.36 -4.42
C LEU A 122 8.45 6.86 -4.69
N TRP A 123 9.44 7.54 -4.11
CA TRP A 123 9.67 8.96 -4.36
C TRP A 123 11.15 9.32 -4.28
N TRP A 124 11.48 10.54 -4.69
CA TRP A 124 12.82 11.09 -4.60
C TRP A 124 12.82 12.37 -3.79
N GLU A 125 13.80 12.52 -2.92
CA GLU A 125 14.12 13.80 -2.28
C GLU A 125 15.02 14.64 -3.19
N SER A 126 14.84 15.95 -3.13
CA SER A 126 15.74 16.88 -3.83
C SER A 126 17.06 16.97 -3.07
N LEU A 127 18.17 16.95 -3.79
CA LEU A 127 19.46 17.30 -3.21
C LEU A 127 19.46 18.81 -2.93
N SER A 128 19.66 19.19 -1.66
CA SER A 128 19.92 20.57 -1.25
C SER A 128 21.31 21.02 -1.66
#